data_AF-A0A7Y2K4G1-F1
#
_entry.id   AF-A0A7Y2K4G1-F1
#
_cell.length_a   1.000
_cell.length_b   1.000
_cell.length_c   1.000
_cell.angle_alpha   90.00
_cell.angle_beta   90.00
_cell.angle_gamma   90.00
#
_symmetry.space_group_name_H-M   'P 1'
#
loop_
_entity.id
_entity.type
_entity.pdbx_description
1 polymer ?
#
loop_
_entity_poly.entity_id
_entity_poly.type
_entity_poly.pdbx_seq_one_letter_code
_entity_poly.pdbx_strand_id
1 'polypeptide(L)'
;VNGIGTITEIQNLGENYFLKINVDESLQKYLVEEGSITIDGISLTIAELDNSKVGISIIPHTWKNTSIQFIKVGGKVNIETDVLAKYIEKLLRKNGTEHTTNITENWLKELGY
;
A
#
# COMPACT_ATOMS: atom_id res chain seq x y z
N VAL A 1 12.27 -4.73 0.52
CA VAL A 1 11.97 -3.30 0.80
C VAL A 1 11.48 -2.57 -0.45
N ASN A 2 10.33 -1.89 -0.39
CA ASN A 2 9.76 -1.10 -1.49
C ASN A 2 9.83 0.41 -1.26
N GLY A 3 9.90 0.86 -0.01
CA GLY A 3 10.19 2.24 0.35
C GLY A 3 10.43 2.38 1.84
N ILE A 4 10.52 3.61 2.32
CA ILE A 4 10.78 3.93 3.72
C ILE A 4 9.58 4.69 4.28
N GLY A 5 9.10 4.26 5.44
CA GLY A 5 8.10 4.96 6.22
C GLY A 5 8.74 5.74 7.37
N THR A 6 8.07 6.77 7.85
CA THR A 6 8.46 7.51 9.06
C THR A 6 7.35 7.41 10.09
N ILE A 7 7.65 6.95 11.29
CA ILE A 7 6.67 6.93 12.39
C ILE A 7 6.34 8.37 12.78
N THR A 8 5.08 8.75 12.65
CA THR A 8 4.60 10.09 13.05
C THR A 8 3.93 10.07 14.41
N GLU A 9 3.40 8.92 14.82
CA GLU A 9 2.64 8.80 16.06
C GLU A 9 2.74 7.39 16.64
N ILE A 10 2.82 7.30 17.97
CA ILE A 10 2.73 6.05 18.73
C ILE A 10 1.79 6.33 19.91
N GLN A 11 0.65 5.64 19.96
CA GLN A 11 -0.30 5.72 21.07
C GLN A 11 -0.40 4.37 21.76
N ASN A 12 -0.42 4.37 23.10
CA ASN A 12 -0.76 3.20 23.89
C ASN A 12 -2.24 3.32 24.30
N LEU A 13 -3.07 2.41 23.80
CA LEU A 13 -4.51 2.37 24.07
C LEU A 13 -4.87 1.38 25.19
N GLY A 14 -3.88 0.95 25.98
CA GLY A 14 -4.04 -0.03 27.05
C GLY A 14 -3.96 -1.46 26.53
N GLU A 15 -4.93 -1.87 25.70
CA GLU A 15 -4.96 -3.23 25.15
C GLU A 15 -4.07 -3.39 23.92
N ASN A 16 -3.94 -2.35 23.09
CA ASN A 16 -3.15 -2.36 21.86
C ASN A 16 -2.34 -1.07 21.73
N TYR A 17 -1.37 -1.07 20.82
CA TYR A 17 -0.65 0.12 20.41
C TYR A 17 -1.14 0.56 19.04
N PHE A 18 -1.34 1.86 18.85
CA PHE A 18 -1.69 2.43 17.55
C PHE A 18 -0.52 3.23 17.01
N LEU A 19 -0.07 2.89 15.81
CA LEU A 19 1.03 3.55 15.12
C LEU A 19 0.48 4.31 13.91
N LYS A 20 0.95 5.54 13.69
CA LYS A 20 0.81 6.19 12.38
C LYS A 20 2.15 6.33 11.69
N ILE A 21 2.14 6.05 10.41
CA ILE A 21 3.33 5.99 9.58
C ILE A 21 3.07 6.82 8.33
N ASN A 22 3.92 7.82 8.10
CA ASN A 22 3.93 8.51 6.82
C ASN A 22 4.75 7.69 5.82
N VAL A 23 4.18 7.36 4.67
CA VAL A 23 4.78 6.55 3.61
C VAL A 23 4.92 7.38 2.33
N ASP A 24 5.85 6.99 1.46
CA ASP A 24 6.02 7.66 0.17
C ASP A 24 4.76 7.54 -0.71
N GLU A 25 4.38 8.63 -1.37
CA GLU A 25 3.18 8.71 -2.21
C GLU A 25 3.17 7.65 -3.33
N SER A 26 4.35 7.27 -3.84
CA SER A 26 4.49 6.22 -4.85
C SER A 26 3.98 4.83 -4.41
N LEU A 27 3.89 4.59 -3.10
CA LEU A 27 3.40 3.33 -2.54
C LEU A 27 1.88 3.29 -2.36
N GLN A 28 1.19 4.43 -2.37
CA GLN A 28 -0.24 4.52 -2.03
C GLN A 28 -1.11 3.60 -2.89
N LYS A 29 -0.80 3.48 -4.20
CA LYS A 29 -1.55 2.60 -5.12
C LYS A 29 -1.48 1.10 -4.78
N TYR A 30 -0.61 0.70 -3.86
CA TYR A 30 -0.45 -0.67 -3.39
C TYR A 30 -0.90 -0.87 -1.94
N LEU A 31 -1.45 0.17 -1.31
CA LEU A 31 -1.95 0.15 0.06
C LEU A 31 -3.47 0.27 0.03
N VAL A 32 -4.15 -0.56 0.82
CA VAL A 32 -5.60 -0.62 0.88
C VAL A 32 -6.01 -0.85 2.34
N GLU A 33 -7.10 -0.24 2.80
CA GLU A 33 -7.63 -0.50 4.14
C GLU A 33 -7.97 -1.98 4.32
N GLU A 34 -7.74 -2.53 5.51
CA GLU A 34 -7.84 -3.96 5.81
C GLU A 34 -6.85 -4.85 5.02
N GLY A 35 -6.01 -4.24 4.17
CA GLY A 35 -4.96 -4.89 3.42
C GLY A 35 -3.74 -5.24 4.27
N SER A 36 -2.89 -6.10 3.70
CA SER A 36 -1.62 -6.48 4.32
C SER A 36 -0.52 -5.47 3.99
N ILE A 37 0.28 -5.12 4.99
CA ILE A 37 1.50 -4.34 4.86
C ILE A 37 2.59 -4.96 5.72
N THR A 38 3.82 -4.94 5.26
CA THR A 38 4.96 -5.40 6.06
C THR A 38 5.82 -4.21 6.47
N ILE A 39 6.09 -4.12 7.78
CA ILE A 39 6.92 -3.06 8.38
C ILE A 39 8.10 -3.72 9.06
N ASP A 40 9.32 -3.43 8.59
CA ASP A 40 10.57 -4.07 9.06
C ASP A 40 10.48 -5.61 9.16
N GLY A 41 9.82 -6.24 8.17
CA GLY A 41 9.64 -7.69 8.09
C GLY A 41 8.48 -8.26 8.92
N ILE A 42 7.72 -7.40 9.62
CA ILE A 42 6.56 -7.79 10.41
C ILE A 42 5.30 -7.61 9.57
N SER A 43 4.59 -8.70 9.29
CA SER A 43 3.30 -8.67 8.58
C SER A 43 2.22 -8.10 9.50
N LEU A 44 1.51 -7.08 9.02
CA LEU A 44 0.53 -6.29 9.76
C LEU A 44 -0.65 -5.93 8.86
N THR A 45 -1.77 -5.56 9.48
CA THR A 45 -2.99 -5.13 8.77
C THR A 45 -3.14 -3.62 8.86
N ILE A 46 -3.47 -2.99 7.72
CA ILE A 46 -3.79 -1.56 7.66
C ILE A 46 -5.14 -1.34 8.33
N ALA A 47 -5.15 -0.59 9.44
CA ALA A 47 -6.36 -0.24 10.18
C ALA A 47 -6.99 1.06 9.67
N GLU A 48 -6.16 2.01 9.22
CA GLU A 48 -6.60 3.29 8.66
C GLU A 48 -5.68 3.68 7.49
N LEU A 49 -6.24 4.27 6.43
CA LEU A 49 -5.47 4.82 5.33
C LEU A 49 -5.98 6.22 4.96
N ASP A 50 -5.16 7.24 5.18
CA ASP A 50 -5.45 8.62 4.79
C ASP A 50 -4.29 9.21 4.00
N ASN A 51 -4.46 9.33 2.68
CA ASN A 51 -3.43 9.80 1.76
C ASN A 51 -2.11 9.02 1.93
N SER A 52 -1.06 9.70 2.42
CA SER A 52 0.27 9.13 2.69
C SER A 52 0.42 8.61 4.12
N LYS A 53 -0.65 8.52 4.92
CA LYS A 53 -0.59 8.08 6.31
C LYS A 53 -1.29 6.74 6.48
N VAL A 54 -0.56 5.80 7.04
CA VAL A 54 -1.02 4.45 7.35
C VAL A 54 -1.15 4.32 8.87
N GLY A 55 -2.33 3.96 9.34
CA GLY A 55 -2.61 3.60 10.72
C GLY A 55 -2.54 2.09 10.91
N ILE A 56 -1.84 1.64 11.95
CA ILE A 56 -1.67 0.22 12.28
C ILE A 56 -1.99 -0.01 13.75
N SER A 57 -2.84 -1.00 14.03
CA SER A 57 -3.06 -1.52 15.38
C SER A 57 -2.11 -2.70 15.64
N ILE A 58 -1.34 -2.61 16.71
CA ILE A 58 -0.37 -3.61 17.13
C ILE A 58 -0.84 -4.25 18.44
N ILE A 59 -1.08 -5.56 18.38
CA ILE A 59 -1.42 -6.36 19.55
C ILE A 59 -0.23 -6.49 20.52
N PRO A 60 -0.48 -6.73 21.83
CA PRO A 60 0.58 -6.80 22.84
C PRO A 60 1.67 -7.82 22.54
N HIS A 61 1.30 -8.95 21.95
CA HIS A 61 2.24 -9.99 21.59
C HIS A 61 3.25 -9.50 20.54
N THR A 62 2.77 -8.86 19.46
CA THR A 62 3.63 -8.32 18.40
C THR A 62 4.48 -7.18 18.91
N TRP A 63 3.91 -6.29 19.74
CA TRP A 63 4.68 -5.21 20.36
C TRP A 63 5.86 -5.77 21.17
N LYS A 64 5.60 -6.69 22.11
CA LYS A 64 6.62 -7.22 23.03
C LYS A 64 7.67 -8.11 22.36
N ASN A 65 7.32 -8.81 21.29
CA ASN A 65 8.16 -9.86 20.69
C ASN A 65 8.78 -9.48 19.35
N THR A 66 8.69 -8.21 18.93
CA THR A 66 9.31 -7.74 17.68
C THR A 66 10.15 -6.50 17.91
N SER A 67 10.86 -6.05 16.86
CA SER A 67 11.65 -4.82 16.89
C SER A 67 10.79 -3.56 17.04
N ILE A 68 9.48 -3.65 16.81
CA ILE A 68 8.57 -2.50 16.76
C ILE A 68 8.51 -1.74 18.10
N GLN A 69 8.71 -2.41 19.24
CA GLN A 69 8.72 -1.77 20.57
C GLN A 69 9.87 -0.79 20.78
N PHE A 70 10.94 -0.89 19.99
CA PHE A 70 12.12 -0.03 20.13
C PHE A 70 12.03 1.22 19.25
N ILE A 71 11.02 1.30 18.38
CA ILE A 71 10.84 2.41 17.46
C ILE A 71 10.28 3.62 18.20
N LYS A 72 10.68 4.81 17.75
CA LYS A 72 10.25 6.09 18.30
C LYS A 72 9.62 6.93 17.21
N VAL A 73 8.83 7.94 17.60
CA VAL A 73 8.37 8.98 16.67
C VAL A 73 9.59 9.61 15.98
N GLY A 74 9.48 9.81 14.66
CA GLY A 74 10.57 10.22 13.77
C GLY A 74 11.47 9.06 13.29
N GLY A 75 11.30 7.85 13.85
CA GLY A 75 12.01 6.66 13.41
C GLY A 75 11.64 6.24 12.00
N LYS A 76 12.61 5.73 11.25
CA LYS A 76 12.43 5.19 9.90
C LYS A 76 12.22 3.70 9.94
N VAL A 77 11.32 3.21 9.09
CA VAL A 77 10.98 1.79 8.95
C VAL A 77 10.96 1.38 7.50
N ASN A 78 11.33 0.15 7.20
CA ASN A 78 11.18 -0.40 5.86
C ASN A 78 9.73 -0.77 5.60
N ILE A 79 9.22 -0.37 4.43
CA ILE A 79 7.87 -0.70 3.98
C ILE A 79 7.95 -1.69 2.83
N GLU A 80 7.16 -2.76 2.92
CA GLU A 80 6.90 -3.70 1.83
C GLU A 80 5.40 -3.82 1.61
N THR A 81 4.98 -3.59 0.36
CA THR A 81 3.58 -3.63 -0.05
C THR A 81 3.18 -5.05 -0.42
N ASP A 82 1.88 -5.34 -0.41
CA ASP A 82 1.38 -6.65 -0.82
C ASP A 82 1.84 -6.99 -2.25
N VAL A 83 2.34 -8.22 -2.41
CA VAL A 83 2.77 -8.74 -3.71
C VAL A 83 1.59 -8.93 -4.65
N LEU A 84 0.39 -9.22 -4.12
CA LEU A 84 -0.84 -9.36 -4.90
C LEU A 84 -1.15 -8.08 -5.68
N ALA A 85 -0.95 -6.90 -5.09
CA ALA A 85 -1.17 -5.62 -5.76
C ALA A 85 -0.25 -5.47 -6.99
N LYS A 86 1.01 -5.91 -6.90
CA LYS A 86 1.96 -5.90 -8.04
C LYS A 86 1.59 -6.92 -9.11
N TYR A 87 1.11 -8.10 -8.73
CA TYR A 87 0.62 -9.08 -9.69
C TYR A 87 -0.60 -8.56 -10.45
N ILE A 88 -1.55 -7.93 -9.74
CA ILE A 88 -2.73 -7.30 -10.35
C ILE A 88 -2.31 -6.18 -11.30
N GLU A 89 -1.42 -5.28 -10.88
CA GLU A 89 -0.89 -4.21 -11.75
C GLU A 89 -0.24 -4.79 -13.02
N LYS A 90 0.57 -5.85 -12.89
CA LYS A 90 1.21 -6.53 -14.03
C LYS A 90 0.20 -7.15 -14.99
N LEU A 91 -0.88 -7.74 -14.47
CA LEU A 91 -1.96 -8.32 -15.29
C LEU A 91 -2.75 -7.23 -16.02
N LEU A 92 -3.12 -6.15 -15.32
CA LEU A 92 -3.85 -5.03 -15.91
C LEU A 92 -3.03 -4.30 -16.99
N ARG A 93 -1.72 -4.12 -16.79
CA ARG A 93 -0.83 -3.55 -17.82
C ARG A 93 -0.76 -4.38 -19.09
N LYS A 94 -0.87 -5.72 -19.00
CA LYS A 94 -0.89 -6.60 -20.18
C LYS A 94 -2.21 -6.52 -20.97
N ASN A 95 -3.30 -6.17 -20.30
CA ASN A 95 -4.61 -5.98 -20.93
C ASN A 95 -4.80 -4.56 -21.48
N GLY A 96 -3.88 -3.64 -21.17
CA GLY A 96 -3.72 -2.36 -21.85
C GLY A 96 -3.08 -2.51 -23.23
N THR A 97 -3.53 -3.47 -24.04
CA THR A 97 -3.49 -3.23 -25.48
C THR A 97 -4.51 -2.14 -25.73
N GLU A 98 -4.05 -0.97 -26.16
CA GLU A 98 -4.88 -0.02 -26.87
C GLU A 98 -5.73 -0.82 -27.87
N HIS A 99 -7.02 -0.96 -27.61
CA HIS A 99 -7.95 -1.07 -28.72
C HIS A 99 -7.88 0.29 -29.42
N THR A 100 -6.85 0.50 -30.24
CA THR A 100 -6.98 1.39 -31.39
C THR A 100 -8.07 0.76 -32.22
N THR A 101 -9.32 1.09 -31.94
CA THR A 101 -10.37 0.90 -32.93
C THR A 101 -9.95 1.79 -34.09
N ASN A 102 -9.30 1.20 -35.09
CA ASN A 102 -9.09 1.81 -36.41
C ASN A 102 -10.43 2.01 -37.15
N ILE A 103 -11.53 2.14 -36.42
CA ILE A 103 -12.85 2.48 -36.92
C ILE A 103 -12.84 4.00 -37.04
N THR A 104 -12.33 4.46 -38.17
CA THR A 104 -12.49 5.84 -38.60
C THR A 104 -13.76 5.97 -39.42
N GLU A 105 -14.37 7.14 -39.43
CA GLU A 105 -15.55 7.42 -40.26
C GLU A 105 -15.29 7.10 -41.75
N ASN A 106 -14.05 7.27 -42.20
CA ASN A 106 -13.62 6.98 -43.56
C ASN A 106 -13.64 5.47 -43.86
N TRP A 107 -13.26 4.63 -42.89
CA TRP A 107 -13.33 3.17 -42.98
C TRP A 107 -14.78 2.66 -43.05
N LEU A 108 -15.71 3.29 -42.33
CA LEU A 108 -17.14 2.96 -42.41
C LEU A 108 -17.73 3.29 -43.79
N LYS A 109 -17.36 4.45 -44.35
CA LYS A 109 -17.79 4.88 -45.69
C LYS A 109 -17.30 3.95 -46.80
N GLU A 110 -16.09 3.40 -46.70
CA GLU A 110 -15.57 2.41 -47.66
C GLU A 110 -16.34 1.08 -47.62
N LEU A 111 -16.93 0.72 -46.49
CA LEU A 111 -17.76 -0.48 -46.32
C LEU A 111 -19.24 -0.27 -46.71
N GLY A 112 -19.62 0.95 -47.10
CA GLY A 112 -20.98 1.27 -47.55
C GLY A 112 -21.98 1.55 -46.42
N TYR A 113 -21.50 1.89 -45.22
CA TYR A 113 -22.30 2.42 -44.12
C TYR A 113 -22.28 3.95 -44.10
#